data_AF-A0A533YX87-F1
#
_entry.id   AF-A0A533YX87-F1
#
_cell.length_a   1.000
_cell.length_b   1.000
_cell.length_c   1.000
_cell.angle_alpha   90.00
_cell.angle_beta   90.00
_cell.angle_gamma   90.00
#
_symmetry.space_group_name_H-M   'P 1'
#
loop_
_entity.id
_entity.type
_entity.pdbx_description
1 polymer ?
#
loop_
_entity_poly.entity_id
_entity_poly.type
_entity_poly.pdbx_seq_one_letter_code
_entity_poly.pdbx_strand_id
1 'polypeptide(L)'
;MAKEATALQVLDHHITAQDALRGLPYVHFDLDKSGAVLAWEWAHGTTPPWLLQYVQDKDLWAWKLPNSREINAGLNSYPYDFKVWDSLDKERLEQEGRAILRYEQELVQKIIRHVVWVQFEGETVPCVQSAILTSQIGEQLSPGRPFCLIWHDRHGRRHFSLRSEQGGTDVAKIAVKYGGGGHTHAAGFSVPLSQAGPPPADGSTPTVPIRPVAR
;
A
#
# COMPACT_ATOMS: atom_id res chain seq x y z
N MET A 1 13.24 2.77 26.22
CA MET A 1 13.99 2.33 25.01
C MET A 1 15.27 3.12 24.78
N ALA A 2 15.27 4.32 24.15
CA ALA A 2 16.52 4.99 23.80
C ALA A 2 17.44 5.31 25.01
N LYS A 3 16.86 5.69 26.16
CA LYS A 3 17.60 5.96 27.40
C LYS A 3 18.14 4.71 28.11
N GLU A 4 17.69 3.53 27.71
CA GLU A 4 17.99 2.25 28.36
C GLU A 4 18.85 1.34 27.47
N ALA A 5 18.96 1.65 26.17
CA ALA A 5 19.72 0.87 25.21
C ALA A 5 21.17 1.37 25.15
N THR A 6 22.12 0.44 25.02
CA THR A 6 23.54 0.75 24.79
C THR A 6 23.75 1.48 23.46
N ALA A 7 22.95 1.14 22.44
CA ALA A 7 22.90 1.83 21.16
C ALA A 7 21.49 1.68 20.57
N LEU A 8 21.06 2.69 19.82
CA LEU A 8 19.83 2.67 19.04
C LEU A 8 20.15 3.21 17.65
N GLN A 9 19.63 2.55 16.62
CA GLN A 9 19.59 3.05 15.25
C GLN A 9 18.19 2.80 14.71
N VAL A 10 17.62 3.81 14.08
CA VAL A 10 16.35 3.74 13.35
C VAL A 10 16.66 4.05 11.89
N LEU A 11 16.20 3.19 11.00
CA LEU A 11 16.25 3.35 9.55
C LEU A 11 14.80 3.36 9.07
N ASP A 12 14.34 4.46 8.49
CA ASP A 12 12.94 4.59 8.11
C ASP A 12 12.75 5.43 6.85
N HIS A 13 11.67 5.17 6.15
CA HIS A 13 11.26 5.83 4.91
C HIS A 13 9.76 6.17 4.91
N HIS A 14 9.02 5.91 6.00
CA HIS A 14 7.60 6.18 6.03
C HIS A 14 7.34 7.67 6.31
N ILE A 15 6.74 8.39 5.37
CA ILE A 15 6.44 9.83 5.52
C ILE A 15 5.64 10.14 6.80
N THR A 16 4.77 9.23 7.22
CA THR A 16 3.97 9.36 8.45
C THR A 16 4.79 9.40 9.73
N ALA A 17 6.02 8.87 9.72
CA ALA A 17 6.92 8.88 10.86
C ALA A 17 7.89 10.08 10.85
N GLN A 18 7.98 10.82 9.74
CA GLN A 18 9.00 11.85 9.53
C GLN A 18 9.02 12.91 10.62
N ASP A 19 7.86 13.47 10.99
CA ASP A 19 7.78 14.51 12.02
C ASP A 19 8.16 13.97 13.40
N ALA A 20 7.72 12.75 13.74
CA ALA A 20 8.02 12.12 15.03
C ALA A 20 9.51 11.75 15.17
N LEU A 21 10.18 11.48 14.06
CA LEU A 21 11.59 11.09 14.02
C LEU A 21 12.55 12.26 13.78
N ARG A 22 12.04 13.46 13.45
CA ARG A 22 12.84 14.62 13.08
C ARG A 22 13.80 15.03 14.22
N GLY A 23 15.07 15.21 13.87
CA GLY A 23 16.10 15.72 14.78
C GLY A 23 16.62 14.71 15.81
N LEU A 24 16.15 13.47 15.77
CA LEU A 24 16.69 12.42 16.62
C LEU A 24 18.05 11.95 16.07
N PRO A 25 19.12 11.93 16.88
CA PRO A 25 20.48 11.68 16.41
C PRO A 25 20.73 10.24 15.95
N TYR A 26 19.84 9.32 16.31
CA TYR A 26 19.91 7.89 15.98
C TYR A 26 18.98 7.50 14.81
N VAL A 27 18.44 8.46 14.07
CA VAL A 27 17.57 8.22 12.92
C VAL A 27 18.32 8.51 11.64
N HIS A 28 18.30 7.56 10.71
CA HIS A 28 18.55 7.80 9.30
C HIS A 28 17.22 7.66 8.56
N PHE A 29 16.78 8.76 7.92
CA PHE A 29 15.49 8.85 7.27
C PHE A 29 15.68 9.26 5.81
N ASP A 30 15.15 8.47 4.88
CA ASP A 30 15.28 8.71 3.44
C ASP A 30 14.03 8.21 2.71
N LEU A 31 13.31 9.12 2.04
CA LEU A 31 12.09 8.80 1.29
C LEU A 31 12.38 8.21 -0.09
N ASP A 32 13.61 8.34 -0.58
CA ASP A 32 14.01 7.88 -1.90
C ASP A 32 14.56 6.45 -1.88
N LYS A 33 14.52 5.78 -0.73
CA LYS A 33 15.00 4.41 -0.54
C LYS A 33 13.99 3.55 0.20
N SER A 34 13.97 2.26 -0.11
CA SER A 34 13.18 1.31 0.67
C SER A 34 13.87 0.99 1.99
N GLY A 35 13.10 0.58 3.00
CA GLY A 35 13.66 0.12 4.28
C GLY A 35 14.69 -1.01 4.12
N ALA A 36 14.50 -1.90 3.13
CA ALA A 36 15.43 -2.98 2.83
C ALA A 36 16.78 -2.48 2.31
N VAL A 37 16.77 -1.46 1.43
CA VAL A 37 18.01 -0.86 0.91
C VAL A 37 18.70 -0.03 1.99
N LEU A 38 17.95 0.74 2.79
CA LEU A 38 18.51 1.47 3.92
C LEU A 38 19.23 0.55 4.91
N ALA A 39 18.60 -0.60 5.23
CA ALA A 39 19.20 -1.61 6.09
C ALA A 39 20.49 -2.20 5.50
N TRP A 40 20.50 -2.49 4.19
CA TRP A 40 21.69 -3.02 3.52
C TRP A 40 22.86 -2.04 3.52
N GLU A 41 22.61 -0.79 3.13
CA GLU A 41 23.63 0.25 3.08
C GLU A 41 24.22 0.52 4.46
N TRP A 42 23.39 0.56 5.50
CA TRP A 42 23.85 0.73 6.88
C TRP A 42 24.70 -0.45 7.36
N ALA A 43 24.28 -1.68 7.08
CA ALA A 43 24.95 -2.88 7.59
C ALA A 43 26.22 -3.25 6.80
N HIS A 44 26.24 -3.01 5.49
CA HIS A 44 27.29 -3.50 4.59
C HIS A 44 28.09 -2.40 3.89
N GLY A 45 27.55 -1.19 3.74
CA GLY A 45 28.24 -0.09 3.04
C GLY A 45 28.57 -0.36 1.56
N THR A 46 27.86 -1.30 0.94
CA THR A 46 28.08 -1.74 -0.45
C THR A 46 26.80 -1.62 -1.27
N THR A 47 26.93 -1.72 -2.59
CA THR A 47 25.77 -1.76 -3.49
C THR A 47 24.81 -2.90 -3.11
N PRO A 48 23.51 -2.64 -2.93
CA PRO A 48 22.54 -3.68 -2.63
C PRO A 48 22.51 -4.78 -3.71
N PRO A 49 22.33 -6.06 -3.33
CA PRO A 49 22.11 -7.16 -4.26
C PRO A 49 20.94 -6.84 -5.19
N TRP A 50 20.96 -7.42 -6.39
CA TRP A 50 19.95 -7.16 -7.40
C TRP A 50 18.52 -7.36 -6.85
N LEU A 51 18.31 -8.36 -5.99
CA LEU A 51 17.00 -8.66 -5.43
C LEU A 51 16.45 -7.47 -4.63
N LEU A 52 17.28 -6.83 -3.79
CA LEU A 52 16.89 -5.65 -3.02
C LEU A 52 16.62 -4.44 -3.91
N GLN A 53 17.28 -4.32 -5.06
CA GLN A 53 16.99 -3.27 -6.04
C GLN A 53 15.59 -3.43 -6.63
N TYR A 54 15.17 -4.67 -6.94
CA TYR A 54 13.80 -4.95 -7.40
C TYR A 54 12.75 -4.79 -6.30
N VAL A 55 13.08 -5.16 -5.05
CA VAL A 55 12.22 -4.87 -3.89
C VAL A 55 12.02 -3.36 -3.74
N GLN A 56 13.09 -2.57 -3.82
CA GLN A 56 13.01 -1.11 -3.76
C GLN A 56 12.17 -0.52 -4.89
N ASP A 57 12.36 -1.01 -6.12
CA ASP A 57 11.64 -0.51 -7.29
C ASP A 57 10.11 -0.70 -7.15
N LYS A 58 9.66 -1.80 -6.52
CA LYS A 58 8.26 -2.01 -6.16
C LYS A 58 7.83 -1.19 -4.95
N ASP A 59 8.64 -1.15 -3.90
CA ASP A 59 8.31 -0.47 -2.64
C ASP A 59 8.10 1.04 -2.84
N LEU A 60 8.95 1.67 -3.64
CA LEU A 60 8.82 3.06 -4.08
C LEU A 60 7.80 3.26 -5.22
N TRP A 61 7.19 2.18 -5.71
CA TRP A 61 6.27 2.16 -6.85
C TRP A 61 6.85 2.81 -8.13
N ALA A 62 8.17 2.68 -8.33
CA ALA A 62 8.91 3.38 -9.39
C ALA A 62 8.84 2.65 -10.75
N TRP A 63 8.85 1.32 -10.73
CA TRP A 63 8.77 0.45 -11.92
C TRP A 63 9.78 0.79 -13.02
N LYS A 64 11.00 1.18 -12.65
CA LYS A 64 12.07 1.60 -13.57
C LYS A 64 12.91 0.44 -14.08
N LEU A 65 12.96 -0.67 -13.34
CA LEU A 65 13.79 -1.82 -13.71
C LEU A 65 13.09 -2.71 -14.76
N PRO A 66 13.86 -3.38 -15.64
CA PRO A 66 13.29 -4.29 -16.64
C PRO A 66 12.45 -5.39 -15.99
N ASN A 67 11.23 -5.58 -16.50
CA ASN A 67 10.29 -6.61 -16.04
C ASN A 67 10.06 -6.61 -14.51
N SER A 68 10.16 -5.44 -13.88
CA SER A 68 10.09 -5.31 -12.42
C SER A 68 8.78 -5.78 -11.83
N ARG A 69 7.66 -5.57 -12.54
CA ARG A 69 6.35 -6.05 -12.11
C ARG A 69 6.30 -7.58 -12.10
N GLU A 70 6.81 -8.22 -13.15
CA GLU A 70 6.88 -9.67 -13.28
C GLU A 70 7.77 -10.25 -12.18
N ILE A 71 9.00 -9.78 -12.07
CA ILE A 71 9.96 -10.28 -11.07
C ILE A 71 9.40 -10.14 -9.66
N ASN A 72 8.79 -9.00 -9.34
CA ASN A 72 8.17 -8.80 -8.03
C ASN A 72 6.93 -9.68 -7.82
N ALA A 73 6.11 -9.92 -8.85
CA ALA A 73 4.97 -10.81 -8.77
C ALA A 73 5.42 -12.25 -8.49
N GLY A 74 6.44 -12.73 -9.21
CA GLY A 74 7.12 -13.99 -8.93
C GLY A 74 7.62 -14.05 -7.50
N LEU A 75 8.41 -13.06 -7.07
CA LEU A 75 9.01 -13.00 -5.74
C LEU A 75 7.97 -13.09 -4.62
N ASN A 76 6.87 -12.32 -4.71
CA ASN A 76 5.82 -12.32 -3.67
C ASN A 76 5.04 -13.63 -3.59
N SER A 77 5.18 -14.53 -4.58
CA SER A 77 4.55 -15.85 -4.53
C SER A 77 5.36 -16.88 -3.73
N TYR A 78 6.61 -16.56 -3.39
CA TYR A 78 7.46 -17.38 -2.53
C TYR A 78 7.30 -17.03 -1.05
N PRO A 79 7.54 -17.98 -0.13
CA PRO A 79 7.63 -17.69 1.30
C PRO A 79 8.70 -16.64 1.61
N TYR A 80 8.47 -15.83 2.65
CA TYR A 80 9.46 -14.90 3.20
C TYR A 80 10.52 -15.67 4.01
N ASP A 81 11.41 -16.36 3.30
CA ASP A 81 12.51 -17.14 3.87
C ASP A 81 13.81 -16.81 3.12
N PHE A 82 14.86 -16.52 3.88
CA PHE A 82 16.15 -16.12 3.29
C PHE A 82 16.76 -17.22 2.42
N LYS A 83 16.68 -18.49 2.82
CA LYS A 83 17.25 -19.59 2.03
C LYS A 83 16.50 -19.78 0.71
N VAL A 84 15.18 -19.62 0.73
CA VAL A 84 14.38 -19.60 -0.49
C VAL A 84 14.84 -18.45 -1.37
N TRP A 85 14.91 -17.24 -0.85
CA TRP A 85 15.24 -16.04 -1.62
C TRP A 85 16.67 -16.06 -2.19
N ASP A 86 17.63 -16.61 -1.44
CA ASP A 86 19.03 -16.78 -1.88
C ASP A 86 19.17 -17.73 -3.08
N SER A 87 18.17 -18.61 -3.30
CA SER A 87 18.16 -19.57 -4.40
C SER A 87 17.45 -19.08 -5.67
N LEU A 88 16.80 -17.91 -5.62
CA LEU A 88 16.03 -17.37 -6.73
C LEU A 88 16.92 -16.64 -7.73
N ASP A 89 16.60 -16.78 -9.01
CA ASP A 89 17.20 -16.03 -10.12
C ASP A 89 16.16 -15.16 -10.84
N LYS A 90 16.62 -14.16 -11.58
CA LYS A 90 15.75 -13.16 -12.21
C LYS A 90 14.87 -13.76 -13.30
N GLU A 91 15.45 -14.61 -14.14
CA GLU A 91 14.81 -15.19 -15.32
C GLU A 91 13.63 -16.07 -14.90
N ARG A 92 13.82 -16.89 -13.87
CA ARG A 92 12.76 -17.71 -13.28
C ARG A 92 11.63 -16.85 -12.70
N LEU A 93 11.98 -15.84 -11.90
CA LEU A 93 10.98 -14.95 -11.29
C LEU A 93 10.17 -14.18 -12.34
N GLU A 94 10.83 -13.72 -13.40
CA GLU A 94 10.17 -13.08 -14.52
C GLU A 94 9.16 -14.03 -15.20
N GLN A 95 9.60 -15.25 -15.53
CA GLN A 95 8.75 -16.23 -16.21
C GLN A 95 7.51 -16.59 -15.39
N GLU A 96 7.69 -16.87 -14.10
CA GLU A 96 6.60 -17.18 -13.17
C GLU A 96 5.68 -15.97 -12.97
N GLY A 97 6.28 -14.79 -12.80
CA GLY A 97 5.60 -13.51 -12.63
C GLY A 97 4.63 -13.17 -13.75
N ARG A 98 4.98 -13.47 -15.02
CA ARG A 98 4.09 -13.25 -16.17
C ARG A 98 2.75 -13.97 -16.01
N ALA A 99 2.74 -15.20 -15.49
CA ALA A 99 1.49 -15.94 -15.28
C ALA A 99 0.67 -15.38 -14.12
N ILE A 100 1.36 -14.99 -13.04
CA ILE A 100 0.74 -14.38 -11.86
C ILE A 100 0.07 -13.05 -12.25
N LEU A 101 0.77 -12.16 -12.94
CA LEU A 101 0.22 -10.86 -13.35
C LEU A 101 -1.02 -11.00 -14.25
N ARG A 102 -1.02 -11.94 -15.20
CA ARG A 102 -2.21 -12.21 -16.02
C ARG A 102 -3.41 -12.61 -15.15
N TYR A 103 -3.18 -13.47 -14.16
CA TYR A 103 -4.24 -13.89 -13.25
C TYR A 103 -4.69 -12.78 -12.31
N GLU A 104 -3.76 -11.99 -11.76
CA GLU A 104 -4.07 -10.82 -10.95
C GLU A 104 -4.92 -9.82 -11.74
N GLN A 105 -4.58 -9.56 -13.02
CA GLN A 105 -5.37 -8.69 -13.88
C GLN A 105 -6.81 -9.19 -14.05
N GLU A 106 -7.00 -10.50 -14.30
CA GLU A 106 -8.33 -11.12 -14.36
C GLU A 106 -9.10 -11.01 -13.05
N LEU A 107 -8.44 -11.17 -11.91
CA LEU A 107 -9.05 -10.98 -10.59
C LEU A 107 -9.48 -9.53 -10.38
N VAL A 108 -8.63 -8.56 -10.73
CA VAL A 108 -8.99 -7.14 -10.64
C VAL A 108 -10.20 -6.86 -11.53
N GLN A 109 -10.22 -7.33 -12.78
CA GLN A 109 -11.38 -7.18 -13.67
C GLN A 109 -12.67 -7.76 -13.09
N LYS A 110 -12.57 -8.90 -12.38
CA LYS A 110 -13.72 -9.49 -11.67
C LYS A 110 -14.18 -8.63 -10.51
N ILE A 111 -13.26 -8.14 -9.69
CA ILE A 111 -13.56 -7.32 -8.50
C ILE A 111 -14.19 -5.98 -8.90
N ILE A 112 -13.63 -5.28 -9.89
CA ILE A 112 -14.10 -3.93 -10.24
C ILE A 112 -15.51 -3.92 -10.85
N ARG A 113 -16.04 -5.06 -11.32
CA ARG A 113 -17.45 -5.16 -11.74
C ARG A 113 -18.43 -4.99 -10.58
N HIS A 114 -17.96 -5.12 -9.34
CA HIS A 114 -18.75 -4.91 -8.12
C HIS A 114 -18.58 -3.51 -7.53
N VAL A 115 -17.97 -2.58 -8.29
CA VAL A 115 -17.87 -1.18 -7.86
C VAL A 115 -19.27 -0.60 -7.65
N VAL A 116 -19.42 0.09 -6.53
CA VAL A 116 -20.54 0.96 -6.23
C VAL A 116 -20.06 2.40 -6.18
N TRP A 117 -20.92 3.33 -6.53
CA TRP A 117 -20.62 4.76 -6.41
C TRP A 117 -21.17 5.29 -5.09
N VAL A 118 -20.33 6.02 -4.36
CA VAL A 118 -20.66 6.60 -3.06
C VAL A 118 -20.28 8.07 -3.00
N GLN A 119 -21.01 8.85 -2.20
CA GLN A 119 -20.60 10.18 -1.78
C GLN A 119 -19.72 10.08 -0.53
N PHE A 120 -18.52 10.66 -0.58
CA PHE A 120 -17.59 10.71 0.53
C PHE A 120 -16.65 11.92 0.39
N GLU A 121 -16.41 12.66 1.48
CA GLU A 121 -15.56 13.86 1.50
C GLU A 121 -15.94 14.92 0.45
N GLY A 122 -17.23 15.04 0.13
CA GLY A 122 -17.76 15.99 -0.87
C GLY A 122 -17.65 15.50 -2.31
N GLU A 123 -17.05 14.34 -2.55
CA GLU A 123 -16.84 13.77 -3.88
C GLU A 123 -17.72 12.55 -4.14
N THR A 124 -18.00 12.28 -5.41
CA THR A 124 -18.59 11.01 -5.84
C THR A 124 -17.48 10.09 -6.35
N VAL A 125 -17.23 9.01 -5.61
CA VAL A 125 -16.07 8.13 -5.83
C VAL A 125 -16.47 6.66 -5.97
N PRO A 126 -15.73 5.87 -6.76
CA PRO A 126 -15.92 4.43 -6.81
C PRO A 126 -15.46 3.79 -5.50
N CYS A 127 -16.26 2.85 -5.00
CA CYS A 127 -16.00 2.08 -3.80
C CYS A 127 -16.18 0.59 -4.11
N VAL A 128 -15.24 -0.25 -3.66
CA VAL A 128 -15.33 -1.70 -3.87
C VAL A 128 -14.81 -2.45 -2.66
N GLN A 129 -15.39 -3.62 -2.39
CA GLN A 129 -14.90 -4.50 -1.34
C GLN A 129 -13.76 -5.38 -1.87
N SER A 130 -12.60 -5.34 -1.22
CA SER A 130 -11.52 -6.31 -1.43
C SER A 130 -10.50 -6.27 -0.29
N ALA A 131 -10.08 -7.46 0.16
CA ALA A 131 -8.97 -7.62 1.12
C ALA A 131 -7.62 -7.81 0.42
N ILE A 132 -7.61 -7.98 -0.90
CA ILE A 132 -6.41 -8.27 -1.71
C ILE A 132 -6.30 -7.32 -2.89
N LEU A 133 -5.12 -7.22 -3.49
CA LEU A 133 -4.87 -6.46 -4.72
C LEU A 133 -5.27 -4.98 -4.62
N THR A 134 -5.23 -4.39 -3.43
CA THR A 134 -5.72 -3.02 -3.18
C THR A 134 -4.99 -1.98 -4.01
N SER A 135 -3.68 -2.16 -4.25
CA SER A 135 -2.89 -1.27 -5.11
C SER A 135 -3.28 -1.41 -6.58
N GLN A 136 -3.45 -2.62 -7.10
CA GLN A 136 -3.85 -2.87 -8.49
C GLN A 136 -5.28 -2.43 -8.77
N ILE A 137 -6.20 -2.65 -7.83
CA ILE A 137 -7.57 -2.12 -7.88
C ILE A 137 -7.52 -0.58 -7.89
N GLY A 138 -6.71 0.02 -7.02
CA GLY A 138 -6.50 1.46 -6.96
C GLY A 138 -6.00 2.04 -8.28
N GLU A 139 -4.98 1.43 -8.86
CA GLU A 139 -4.39 1.80 -10.15
C GLU A 139 -5.43 1.78 -11.28
N GLN A 140 -6.38 0.84 -11.27
CA GLN A 140 -7.46 0.82 -12.26
C GLN A 140 -8.63 1.75 -11.95
N LEU A 141 -8.92 2.01 -10.68
CA LEU A 141 -10.11 2.76 -10.28
C LEU A 141 -9.89 4.25 -10.03
N SER A 142 -8.66 4.70 -9.82
CA SER A 142 -8.35 6.10 -9.53
C SER A 142 -8.21 7.03 -10.75
N PRO A 143 -7.83 6.58 -11.97
CA PRO A 143 -7.65 7.50 -13.09
C PRO A 143 -8.91 8.29 -13.46
N GLY A 144 -8.74 9.60 -13.70
CA GLY A 144 -9.81 10.53 -14.06
C GLY A 144 -10.81 10.83 -12.94
N ARG A 145 -10.47 10.49 -11.69
CA ARG A 145 -11.35 10.62 -10.52
C ARG A 145 -10.58 11.25 -9.36
N PRO A 146 -11.26 11.91 -8.40
CA PRO A 146 -10.59 12.49 -7.23
C PRO A 146 -9.77 11.44 -6.46
N PHE A 147 -10.41 10.29 -6.19
CA PHE A 147 -9.82 9.10 -5.57
C PHE A 147 -10.80 7.92 -5.67
N CYS A 148 -10.40 6.75 -5.17
CA CYS A 148 -11.26 5.58 -4.99
C CYS A 148 -11.12 4.98 -3.58
N LEU A 149 -12.13 4.20 -3.20
CA LEU A 149 -12.20 3.48 -1.92
C LEU A 149 -12.15 1.97 -2.15
N ILE A 150 -11.25 1.30 -1.45
CA ILE A 150 -11.24 -0.16 -1.34
C ILE A 150 -11.41 -0.50 0.13
N TRP A 151 -12.36 -1.36 0.48
CA TRP A 151 -12.62 -1.69 1.88
C TRP A 151 -12.68 -3.20 2.12
N HIS A 152 -12.39 -3.60 3.35
CA HIS A 152 -12.63 -4.95 3.85
C HIS A 152 -12.76 -4.97 5.36
N ASP A 153 -13.33 -6.03 5.90
CA ASP A 153 -13.48 -6.24 7.32
C ASP A 153 -12.42 -7.24 7.82
N ARG A 154 -11.74 -6.90 8.92
CA ARG A 154 -10.71 -7.75 9.54
C ARG A 154 -10.66 -7.47 11.04
N HIS A 155 -10.64 -8.52 11.86
CA HIS A 155 -10.45 -8.44 13.32
C HIS A 155 -11.37 -7.43 14.01
N GLY A 156 -12.66 -7.41 13.65
CA GLY A 156 -13.64 -6.51 14.25
C GLY A 156 -13.49 -5.04 13.82
N ARG A 157 -12.79 -4.76 12.72
CA ARG A 157 -12.61 -3.42 12.16
C ARG A 157 -12.89 -3.41 10.66
N ARG A 158 -13.39 -2.28 10.16
CA ARG A 158 -13.46 -2.00 8.73
C ARG A 158 -12.26 -1.18 8.33
N HIS A 159 -11.47 -1.71 7.41
CA HIS A 159 -10.32 -1.04 6.84
C HIS A 159 -10.71 -0.38 5.53
N PHE A 160 -10.30 0.87 5.35
CA PHE A 160 -10.43 1.61 4.10
C PHE A 160 -9.03 1.90 3.57
N SER A 161 -8.81 1.54 2.31
CA SER A 161 -7.66 1.95 1.51
C SER A 161 -8.14 2.98 0.49
N LEU A 162 -7.49 4.14 0.50
CA LEU A 162 -7.74 5.23 -0.42
C LEU A 162 -6.60 5.27 -1.44
N ARG A 163 -6.95 5.44 -2.71
CA ARG A 163 -6.00 5.54 -3.81
C ARG A 163 -6.42 6.67 -4.73
N SER A 164 -5.48 7.49 -5.15
CA SER A 164 -5.66 8.50 -6.19
C SER A 164 -4.54 8.37 -7.21
N GLU A 165 -4.72 8.92 -8.40
CA GLU A 165 -3.62 9.07 -9.34
C GLU A 165 -2.76 10.29 -8.99
N GLN A 166 -1.63 10.44 -9.71
CA GLN A 166 -0.80 11.64 -9.61
C GLN A 166 -1.60 12.88 -10.03
N GLY A 167 -1.58 13.91 -9.19
CA GLY A 167 -2.41 15.11 -9.38
C GLY A 167 -3.86 14.96 -8.91
N GLY A 168 -4.27 13.76 -8.48
CA GLY A 168 -5.53 13.53 -7.77
C GLY A 168 -5.52 14.05 -6.33
N THR A 169 -6.59 13.75 -5.60
CA THR A 169 -6.78 14.22 -4.22
C THR A 169 -5.70 13.68 -3.29
N ASP A 170 -5.23 14.53 -2.36
CA ASP A 170 -4.37 14.11 -1.25
C ASP A 170 -5.17 13.25 -0.26
N VAL A 171 -5.13 11.93 -0.46
CA VAL A 171 -5.87 10.96 0.35
C VAL A 171 -5.25 10.76 1.73
N ALA A 172 -3.99 11.16 1.96
CA ALA A 172 -3.39 11.14 3.29
C ALA A 172 -4.12 12.10 4.22
N LYS A 173 -4.43 13.32 3.74
CA LYS A 173 -5.23 14.30 4.50
C LYS A 173 -6.62 13.77 4.86
N ILE A 174 -7.25 13.01 3.97
CA ILE A 174 -8.53 12.35 4.26
C ILE A 174 -8.35 11.31 5.36
N ALA A 175 -7.36 10.41 5.21
CA ALA A 175 -7.14 9.34 6.17
C ALA A 175 -6.85 9.86 7.60
N VAL A 176 -6.10 10.96 7.73
CA VAL A 176 -5.80 11.60 9.02
C VAL A 176 -7.07 12.04 9.76
N LYS A 177 -8.11 12.54 9.06
CA LYS A 177 -9.40 12.90 9.68
C LYS A 177 -10.07 11.74 10.39
N TYR A 178 -9.78 10.52 9.98
CA TYR A 178 -10.35 9.28 10.51
C TYR A 178 -9.35 8.47 11.35
N GLY A 179 -8.27 9.10 11.82
CA GLY A 179 -7.24 8.46 12.65
C GLY A 179 -6.34 7.46 11.90
N GLY A 180 -6.28 7.58 10.57
CA GLY A 180 -5.34 6.86 9.72
C GLY A 180 -4.18 7.71 9.24
N GLY A 181 -3.58 7.32 8.12
CA GLY A 181 -2.46 8.02 7.50
C GLY A 181 -1.96 7.32 6.24
N GLY A 182 -0.87 7.82 5.67
CA GLY A 182 -0.19 7.25 4.52
C GLY A 182 0.45 8.31 3.64
N HIS A 183 0.68 7.96 2.37
CA HIS A 183 1.21 8.86 1.36
C HIS A 183 0.09 9.63 0.64
N THR A 184 0.46 10.74 0.00
CA THR A 184 -0.47 11.63 -0.73
C THR A 184 -1.47 10.89 -1.61
N HIS A 185 -1.04 9.82 -2.29
CA HIS A 185 -1.85 9.07 -3.24
C HIS A 185 -2.21 7.65 -2.80
N ALA A 186 -1.76 7.24 -1.61
CA ALA A 186 -2.01 5.92 -1.05
C ALA A 186 -2.04 5.98 0.49
N ALA A 187 -3.24 6.02 1.03
CA ALA A 187 -3.47 6.12 2.46
C ALA A 187 -4.55 5.14 2.94
N GLY A 188 -4.70 4.99 4.24
CA GLY A 188 -5.75 4.17 4.80
C GLY A 188 -6.08 4.51 6.23
N PHE A 189 -7.29 4.15 6.63
CA PHE A 189 -7.78 4.26 7.99
C PHE A 189 -8.63 3.04 8.33
N SER A 190 -8.97 2.87 9.60
CA SER A 190 -9.91 1.83 10.00
C SER A 190 -10.79 2.30 11.13
N VAL A 191 -12.00 1.77 11.18
CA VAL A 191 -12.97 2.04 12.25
C VAL A 191 -13.45 0.74 12.88
N PRO A 192 -13.78 0.72 14.18
CA PRO A 192 -14.40 -0.44 14.81
C PRO A 192 -15.69 -0.83 14.08
N LEU A 193 -15.87 -2.11 13.81
CA LEU A 193 -17.16 -2.65 13.46
C LEU A 193 -17.96 -2.80 14.77
N SER A 194 -19.08 -2.08 14.89
CA SER A 194 -20.13 -2.51 15.81
C SER A 194 -20.69 -3.86 15.36
N GLN A 195 -21.57 -4.51 16.14
CA GLN A 195 -22.26 -5.73 15.72
C GLN A 195 -22.94 -5.51 14.34
N ALA A 196 -22.28 -5.98 13.28
CA ALA A 196 -22.66 -5.87 11.86
C ALA A 196 -22.98 -4.44 11.37
N GLY A 197 -21.99 -3.53 11.37
CA GLY A 197 -22.12 -2.27 10.63
C GLY A 197 -22.34 -2.50 9.12
N PRO A 198 -23.36 -1.91 8.49
CA PRO A 198 -23.71 -2.23 7.12
C PRO A 198 -22.61 -1.77 6.14
N PRO A 199 -22.47 -2.44 4.98
CA PRO A 199 -21.48 -2.06 3.97
C PRO A 199 -21.50 -0.57 3.62
N PRO A 200 -20.39 0.00 3.13
CA PRO A 200 -20.35 1.40 2.70
C PRO A 200 -21.37 1.73 1.60
N ALA A 201 -21.74 0.75 0.78
CA ALA A 201 -22.77 0.89 -0.26
C ALA A 201 -24.18 1.15 0.31
N ASP A 202 -24.41 0.78 1.57
CA ASP A 202 -25.72 0.69 2.20
C ASP A 202 -25.98 1.91 3.11
N GLY A 203 -25.04 2.85 3.15
CA GLY A 203 -25.21 4.17 3.77
C GLY A 203 -24.88 4.28 5.25
N SER A 204 -24.22 3.31 5.89
CA SER A 204 -23.68 3.53 7.24
C SER A 204 -22.50 2.64 7.61
N THR A 205 -21.27 3.12 7.35
CA THR A 205 -20.16 2.69 8.21
C THR A 205 -20.16 3.58 9.47
N PRO A 206 -20.24 3.03 10.70
CA PRO A 206 -20.25 3.84 11.91
C PRO A 206 -19.10 4.86 11.90
N THR A 207 -19.41 6.13 12.23
CA THR A 207 -18.46 7.26 12.28
C THR A 207 -17.85 7.73 10.95
N VAL A 208 -18.15 7.07 9.82
CA VAL A 208 -17.65 7.44 8.48
C VAL A 208 -18.84 7.74 7.56
N PRO A 209 -19.06 9.00 7.14
CA PRO A 209 -20.25 9.42 6.42
C PRO A 209 -20.20 9.04 4.93
N ILE A 210 -20.06 7.75 4.62
CA ILE A 210 -20.14 7.22 3.25
C ILE A 210 -21.61 6.97 2.94
N ARG A 211 -22.13 7.59 1.87
CA ARG A 211 -23.53 7.51 1.48
C ARG A 211 -23.67 6.96 0.06
N PRO A 212 -24.69 6.13 -0.24
CA PRO A 212 -24.98 5.77 -1.62
C PRO A 212 -25.31 7.02 -2.43
N VAL A 213 -24.92 7.05 -3.69
CA VAL A 213 -25.43 8.05 -4.64
C VAL A 213 -26.92 7.75 -4.86
N ALA A 214 -27.77 8.78 -4.72
CA ALA A 214 -29.18 8.65 -5.05
C ALA A 214 -29.32 8.26 -6.53
N ARG A 215 -30.10 7.21 -6.80
CA ARG A 215 -30.42 6.81 -8.17
C ARG A 215 -31.28 7.86 -8.86
#